data_AF-A0A8T4QUG5-F1
#
_entry.id   AF-A0A8T4QUG5-F1
#
_cell.length_a   1.000
_cell.length_b   1.000
_cell.length_c   1.000
_cell.angle_alpha   90.00
_cell.angle_beta   90.00
_cell.angle_gamma   90.00
#
_symmetry.space_group_name_H-M   'P 1'
#
loop_
_entity.id
_entity.type
_entity.pdbx_description
1 polymer ?
#
loop_
_entity_poly.entity_id
_entity_poly.type
_entity_poly.pdbx_seq_one_letter_code
_entity_poly.pdbx_strand_id
1 'polypeptide(L)' 'MKEWINLKAIDKSLLAQLYYNSRENAAKIAKQLHISREQVAYRIKKFEELKIIKGK' A
#
# COMPACT_ATOMS: atom_id res chain seq x y z
N MET A 1 -22.40 -6.60 6.77
CA MET A 1 -21.49 -6.49 7.94
C MET A 1 -20.22 -5.81 7.43
N LYS A 2 -19.85 -4.63 7.96
CA LYS A 2 -18.68 -3.87 7.48
C LYS A 2 -17.46 -4.40 8.24
N GLU A 3 -16.62 -5.18 7.57
CA GLU A 3 -15.42 -5.77 8.17
C GLU A 3 -14.37 -4.69 8.40
N TRP A 4 -13.89 -4.56 9.63
CA TRP A 4 -12.94 -3.52 10.01
C TRP A 4 -11.52 -4.00 9.69
N ILE A 5 -10.90 -3.39 8.69
CA ILE A 5 -9.52 -3.73 8.32
C ILE A 5 -8.57 -3.09 9.32
N ASN A 6 -7.82 -3.92 10.05
CA ASN A 6 -6.79 -3.44 10.95
C ASN A 6 -5.51 -3.09 10.16
N LEU A 7 -5.36 -1.80 9.82
CA LEU A 7 -4.19 -1.27 9.13
C LEU A 7 -3.07 -0.94 10.13
N LYS A 8 -1.89 -1.55 9.94
CA LYS A 8 -0.69 -1.23 10.73
C LYS A 8 -0.12 0.13 10.30
N ALA A 9 0.79 0.69 11.09
CA ALA A 9 1.45 1.97 10.79
C ALA A 9 2.06 1.99 9.37
N ILE A 10 2.73 0.90 8.98
CA ILE A 10 3.33 0.76 7.66
C ILE A 10 2.31 0.74 6.51
N ASP A 11 1.12 0.16 6.75
CA ASP A 11 0.03 0.15 5.76
C ASP A 11 -0.48 1.57 5.52
N LYS A 12 -0.64 2.35 6.60
CA LYS A 12 -1.04 3.75 6.53
C LYS A 12 -0.02 4.58 5.78
N SER A 13 1.28 4.39 6.05
CA SER A 13 2.36 5.09 5.33
C SER A 13 2.37 4.73 3.85
N LEU A 14 2.18 3.46 3.49
CA LEU A 14 2.08 3.03 2.10
C LEU A 14 0.88 3.65 1.39
N LEU A 15 -0.29 3.62 2.01
CA LEU A 15 -1.49 4.26 1.47
C LEU A 15 -1.29 5.78 1.29
N ALA A 16 -0.60 6.44 2.22
CA ALA A 16 -0.26 7.86 2.09
C ALA A 16 0.67 8.14 0.90
N GLN A 17 1.68 7.29 0.67
CA GLN A 17 2.55 7.43 -0.51
C GLN A 17 1.77 7.24 -1.82
N LEU A 18 0.90 6.23 -1.88
CA LEU A 18 0.04 5.97 -3.05
C LEU A 18 -0.98 7.08 -3.28
N TYR A 19 -1.51 7.68 -2.21
CA TYR A 19 -2.41 8.82 -2.30
C TYR A 19 -1.70 10.05 -2.87
N TYR A 20 -0.48 10.31 -2.43
CA TYR A 20 0.32 11.44 -2.91
C TYR A 20 0.80 11.26 -4.35
N ASN A 21 1.32 10.07 -4.67
CA ASN A 21 1.79 9.74 -6.01
C ASN A 21 1.57 8.25 -6.32
N SER A 22 0.42 7.92 -6.91
CA SER A 22 0.07 6.55 -7.29
C SER A 22 0.92 5.96 -8.41
N ARG A 23 1.64 6.81 -9.17
CA ARG A 23 2.57 6.38 -10.24
C ARG A 23 4.00 6.18 -9.75
N GLU A 24 4.26 6.43 -8.46
CA GLU A 24 5.57 6.24 -7.86
C GLU A 24 6.01 4.77 -7.97
N ASN A 25 7.27 4.53 -8.30
CA ASN A 25 7.80 3.18 -8.45
C ASN A 25 7.85 2.48 -7.08
N ALA A 26 7.37 1.24 -7.01
CA ALA A 26 7.42 0.38 -5.81
C ALA A 26 8.82 0.30 -5.17
N ALA A 27 9.91 0.34 -5.95
CA ALA A 27 11.27 0.34 -5.43
C ALA A 27 11.61 1.63 -4.64
N LYS A 28 11.09 2.78 -5.07
CA LYS A 28 11.29 4.05 -4.36
C LYS A 28 10.45 4.11 -3.09
N ILE A 29 9.20 3.65 -3.15
CA ILE A 29 8.34 3.49 -1.98
C ILE A 29 8.98 2.54 -0.96
N ALA A 30 9.52 1.41 -1.41
CA ALA A 30 10.20 0.43 -0.56
C ALA A 30 11.36 1.07 0.22
N LYS A 31 12.20 1.87 -0.46
CA LYS A 31 13.30 2.62 0.17
C LYS A 31 12.80 3.64 1.20
N GLN A 32 11.73 4.39 0.90
CA GLN A 32 11.16 5.39 1.82
C GLN A 32 10.52 4.76 3.06
N LEU A 33 9.95 3.56 2.91
CA LEU A 33 9.25 2.85 3.96
C LEU A 33 10.13 1.81 4.69
N HIS A 34 11.40 1.68 4.30
CA HIS A 34 12.37 0.71 4.83
C HIS A 34 11.84 -0.74 4.81
N ILE A 35 11.18 -1.13 3.73
CA ILE A 35 10.67 -2.48 3.50
C ILE A 35 11.11 -3.01 2.13
N SER A 36 10.96 -4.30 1.89
CA SER A 36 11.30 -4.88 0.59
C SER A 36 10.30 -4.48 -0.51
N ARG A 37 10.74 -4.52 -1.76
CA ARG A 37 9.87 -4.25 -2.92
C ARG A 37 8.73 -5.28 -3.01
N GLU A 38 9.01 -6.52 -2.66
CA GLU A 38 8.05 -7.63 -2.62
C GLU A 38 6.98 -7.37 -1.54
N GLN A 39 7.38 -6.84 -0.37
CA GLN A 39 6.44 -6.44 0.68
C GLN A 39 5.53 -5.29 0.23
N VAL A 40 6.04 -4.32 -0.53
CA VAL A 40 5.22 -3.26 -1.13
C VAL A 40 4.21 -3.86 -2.11
N ALA A 41 4.67 -4.69 -3.06
CA ALA A 41 3.81 -5.31 -4.08
C ALA A 41 2.72 -6.19 -3.45
N TYR A 42 3.06 -7.01 -2.45
CA TYR A 42 2.11 -7.83 -1.71
C TYR A 42 1.02 -6.98 -1.04
N ARG A 43 1.40 -5.88 -0.37
CA ARG A 43 0.45 -4.99 0.30
C ARG A 43 -0.45 -4.26 -0.68
N ILE A 44 0.09 -3.76 -1.80
CA ILE A 44 -0.71 -3.12 -2.87
C ILE A 44 -1.78 -4.09 -3.37
N LYS A 45 -1.38 -5.31 -3.75
CA LYS A 45 -2.31 -6.35 -4.21
C LYS A 45 -3.39 -6.64 -3.15
N LYS A 46 -2.98 -6.79 -1.88
CA LYS A 46 -3.91 -6.98 -0.77
C LYS A 46 -4.90 -5.81 -0.64
N PHE A 47 -4.46 -4.57 -0.81
CA PHE A 47 -5.33 -3.40 -0.75
C PHE A 47 -6.33 -3.35 -1.92
N GLU A 48 -5.95 -3.82 -3.11
CA GLU A 48 -6.85 -3.96 -4.25
C GLU A 48 -7.90 -5.05 -4.00
N GLU A 49 -7.48 -6.23 -3.51
CA GLU A 49 -8.37 -7.33 -3.15
C GLU A 49 -9.38 -6.92 -2.07
N LEU A 50 -8.92 -6.16 -1.07
CA LEU A 50 -9.75 -5.59 -0.01
C LEU A 50 -10.55 -4.35 -0.45
N LYS A 51 -10.45 -3.94 -1.73
CA LYS A 51 -11.11 -2.76 -2.30
C LYS A 51 -10.83 -1.46 -1.53
N ILE A 52 -9.68 -1.38 -0.86
CA ILE A 52 -9.19 -0.17 -0.18
C ILE A 52 -8.70 0.84 -1.22
N ILE A 53 -7.98 0.35 -2.22
CA ILE A 53 -7.56 1.13 -3.39
C ILE A 53 -8.23 0.55 -4.63
N LYS A 54 -8.48 1.41 -5.61
CA LYS A 54 -8.96 0.98 -6.93
C LYS A 54 -7.76 0.91 -7.85
N GLY A 55 -7.44 -0.29 -8.34
CA GLY A 55 -6.59 -0.45 -9.51
C GLY A 55 -7.24 0.28 -10.69
N LYS A 56 -6.42 0.90 -11.53
CA LYS A 56 -6.89 1.53 -12.77
C LYS A 56 -6.95 0.51 -13.89
#